data_AF-A0A2D4JHQ9-F1
#
_entry.id   AF-A0A2D4JHQ9-F1
#
_cell.length_a   1.000
_cell.length_b   1.000
_cell.length_c   1.000
_cell.angle_alpha   90.00
_cell.angle_beta   90.00
_cell.angle_gamma   90.00
#
_symmetry.space_group_name_H-M   'P 1'
#
loop_
_entity.id
_entity.type
_entity.pdbx_description
1 polymer ?
#
loop_
_entity_poly.entity_id
_entity_poly.type
_entity_poly.pdbx_seq_one_letter_code
_entity_poly.pdbx_strand_id
1 'polypeptide(L)'
;FPHVLAKNCAIEFNFGQREDTFFPIPPGFTFIQHLPLSERVRGTIGPKNKRECEMLMMVGLPAAGKTTWAIKHAAANPAKKYNILGTNAIMDKMRVMGLRRQRNYAGRWDVLIQQATQCLNRLIQIAARKKRNYILDQTNVYG
;
A
#
# COMPACT_ATOMS: atom_id res chain seq x y z
N PHE A 1 6.39 -6.34 8.65
CA PHE A 1 5.46 -6.40 9.79
C PHE A 1 4.16 -6.99 9.29
N PRO A 2 3.52 -7.88 10.07
CA PRO A 2 2.23 -8.44 9.69
C PRO A 2 1.19 -7.32 9.62
N HIS A 3 0.45 -7.28 8.52
CA HIS A 3 -0.68 -6.38 8.34
C HIS A 3 -1.90 -7.23 8.08
N VAL A 4 -2.99 -6.98 8.81
CA VAL A 4 -4.26 -7.68 8.63
C VAL A 4 -5.35 -6.65 8.38
N LEU A 5 -6.11 -6.86 7.32
CA LEU A 5 -7.32 -6.12 7.03
C LEU A 5 -8.51 -7.03 7.29
N ALA A 6 -9.36 -6.66 8.25
CA ALA A 6 -10.54 -7.41 8.63
C ALA A 6 -11.79 -6.58 8.39
N LYS A 7 -12.89 -7.23 8.02
CA LYS A 7 -14.21 -6.61 7.93
C LYS A 7 -15.21 -7.49 8.66
N ASN A 8 -15.88 -6.93 9.66
CA ASN A 8 -16.90 -7.61 10.46
C ASN A 8 -16.41 -8.88 11.19
N CYS A 9 -15.12 -8.96 11.52
CA CYS A 9 -14.53 -10.07 12.26
C CYS A 9 -13.69 -9.54 13.43
N ALA A 10 -13.74 -10.24 14.56
CA ALA A 10 -12.77 -10.08 15.63
C ALA A 10 -11.52 -10.92 15.32
N ILE A 11 -10.35 -10.38 15.60
CA ILE A 11 -9.08 -11.07 15.39
C ILE A 11 -8.24 -10.93 16.65
N GLU A 12 -7.70 -12.05 17.11
CA GLU A 12 -6.71 -12.12 18.17
C GLU A 12 -5.36 -12.54 17.58
N PHE A 13 -4.28 -11.93 18.06
CA PHE A 13 -2.91 -12.27 17.67
C PHE A 13 -2.16 -12.83 18.87
N ASN A 14 -1.48 -13.96 18.71
CA ASN A 14 -0.45 -14.42 19.65
C ASN A 14 0.92 -14.31 18.96
N PHE A 15 1.70 -13.32 19.36
CA PHE A 15 3.08 -13.08 18.93
C PHE A 15 4.10 -13.65 19.91
N GLY A 16 3.68 -14.49 20.86
CA GLY A 16 4.50 -15.04 21.96
C GLY A 16 4.20 -14.40 23.32
N GLN A 17 3.17 -13.56 23.44
CA GLN A 17 2.82 -12.93 24.72
C GLN A 17 1.90 -13.78 25.62
N ARG A 18 1.36 -14.90 25.12
CA ARG A 18 0.57 -15.86 25.90
C ARG A 18 1.42 -17.07 26.26
N GLU A 19 1.16 -17.66 27.42
CA GLU A 19 1.77 -18.94 27.84
C GLU A 19 1.36 -20.08 26.90
N ASP A 20 0.05 -20.19 26.63
CA ASP A 20 -0.49 -21.17 25.69
C ASP A 20 -0.41 -20.68 24.24
N THR A 21 0.11 -21.54 23.37
CA THR A 21 0.12 -21.31 21.93
C THR A 21 -1.19 -21.76 21.29
N PHE A 22 -1.68 -21.03 20.28
CA PHE A 22 -2.89 -21.45 19.55
C PHE A 22 -2.66 -22.72 18.73
N PHE A 23 -1.40 -23.00 18.39
CA PHE A 23 -0.96 -24.17 17.65
C PHE A 23 0.50 -24.49 18.03
N PRO A 24 0.95 -25.76 17.88
CA PRO A 24 2.35 -26.11 18.10
C PRO A 24 3.29 -25.31 17.21
N ILE A 25 4.38 -24.82 17.77
CA ILE A 25 5.38 -24.06 17.02
C ILE A 25 6.13 -25.02 16.07
N PRO A 26 6.17 -24.75 14.75
CA PRO A 26 6.91 -25.60 13.82
C PRO A 26 8.41 -25.66 14.16
N PRO A 27 9.09 -26.80 13.92
CA PRO A 27 10.53 -26.91 14.15
C PRO A 27 11.32 -25.82 13.42
N GLY A 28 12.24 -25.16 14.13
CA GLY A 28 13.08 -24.09 13.58
C GLY A 28 12.42 -22.69 13.55
N PHE A 29 11.19 -22.55 14.06
CA PHE A 29 10.51 -21.26 14.16
C PHE A 29 10.39 -20.81 15.62
N THR A 30 10.30 -19.50 15.83
CA THR A 30 9.99 -18.89 17.13
C THR A 30 9.06 -17.71 16.94
N PHE A 31 8.42 -17.31 18.03
CA PHE A 31 7.58 -16.13 18.08
C PHE A 31 8.42 -14.85 17.98
N ILE A 32 7.89 -13.83 17.28
CA ILE A 32 8.60 -12.55 17.09
C ILE A 32 8.90 -11.84 18.42
N GLN A 33 8.06 -12.03 19.45
CA GLN A 33 8.27 -11.44 20.78
C GLN A 33 9.49 -12.04 21.50
N HIS A 34 9.80 -13.32 21.25
CA HIS A 34 10.94 -14.02 21.85
C HIS A 34 12.26 -13.74 21.14
N LEU A 35 12.21 -13.11 19.96
CA LEU A 35 13.42 -12.78 19.21
C LEU A 35 14.21 -11.66 19.93
N PRO A 36 15.48 -11.88 20.30
CA PRO A 36 16.32 -10.86 20.93
C PRO A 36 16.43 -9.59 20.07
N LEU A 37 16.60 -8.42 20.70
CA LEU A 37 16.73 -7.15 19.97
C LEU A 37 17.90 -7.15 18.97
N SER A 38 18.99 -7.84 19.29
CA SER A 38 20.17 -8.00 18.43
C SER A 38 19.88 -8.74 17.13
N GLU A 39 18.88 -9.62 17.12
CA GLU A 39 18.49 -10.43 15.95
C GLU A 39 17.36 -9.77 15.15
N ARG A 40 16.79 -8.67 15.64
CA ARG A 40 15.72 -7.96 14.94
C ARG A 40 16.28 -7.10 13.83
N VAL A 41 15.89 -7.40 12.61
CA VAL A 41 16.19 -6.57 11.44
C VAL A 41 15.15 -5.44 11.33
N ARG A 42 15.62 -4.20 11.18
CA ARG A 42 14.74 -3.07 10.98
C ARG A 42 13.98 -3.24 9.65
N GLY A 43 12.67 -3.00 9.68
CA GLY A 43 11.88 -2.94 8.46
C GLY A 43 12.37 -1.84 7.51
N THR A 44 11.80 -1.80 6.31
CA THR A 44 12.18 -0.84 5.25
C THR A 44 12.39 0.58 5.79
N ILE A 45 13.64 1.02 5.72
CA ILE A 45 14.08 2.38 6.03
C ILE A 45 13.93 3.20 4.75
N GLY A 46 13.41 4.41 4.86
CA GLY A 46 13.36 5.35 3.73
C GLY A 46 14.63 6.18 3.65
N PRO A 47 14.67 7.19 2.77
CA PRO A 47 15.78 8.13 2.69
C PRO A 47 16.07 8.79 4.04
N LYS A 48 17.34 9.15 4.29
CA LYS A 48 17.74 9.74 5.57
C LYS A 48 17.06 11.09 5.78
N ASN A 49 16.98 11.87 4.70
CA ASN A 49 16.45 13.22 4.69
C ASN A 49 15.35 13.41 3.65
N LYS A 50 14.49 14.42 3.85
CA LYS A 50 13.42 14.73 2.89
C LYS A 50 13.96 15.18 1.53
N ARG A 51 15.14 15.82 1.50
CA ARG A 51 15.84 16.24 0.28
C ARG A 51 16.32 15.07 -0.59
N GLU A 52 16.49 13.89 0.01
CA GLU A 52 16.86 12.66 -0.70
C GLU A 52 15.63 11.88 -1.18
N CYS A 53 14.42 12.33 -0.84
CA CYS A 53 13.19 11.71 -1.31
C CYS A 53 12.90 12.17 -2.73
N GLU A 54 12.51 11.22 -3.58
CA GLU A 54 12.12 11.47 -4.95
C GLU A 54 10.61 11.44 -5.10
N MET A 55 10.07 12.45 -5.78
CA MET A 55 8.65 12.53 -6.11
C MET A 55 8.52 12.74 -7.61
N LEU A 56 7.99 11.73 -8.30
CA LEU A 56 7.71 11.79 -9.73
C LEU A 56 6.21 11.99 -9.92
N MET A 57 5.81 12.94 -10.75
CA MET A 57 4.41 13.14 -11.10
C MET A 57 4.19 12.78 -12.56
N MET A 58 3.29 11.84 -12.80
CA MET A 58 2.94 11.42 -14.16
C MET A 58 1.99 12.43 -14.79
N VAL A 59 2.30 12.86 -16.01
CA VAL A 59 1.48 13.78 -16.80
C VAL A 59 1.32 13.20 -18.20
N GLY A 60 0.11 13.33 -18.76
CA GLY A 60 -0.19 12.85 -20.11
C GLY A 60 -1.62 12.36 -20.26
N LEU A 61 -2.03 12.16 -21.51
CA LEU A 61 -3.39 11.76 -21.87
C LEU A 61 -3.82 10.43 -21.22
N PRO A 62 -5.12 10.22 -20.99
CA PRO A 62 -5.65 8.90 -20.65
C PRO A 62 -5.15 7.83 -21.64
N ALA A 63 -4.92 6.62 -21.16
CA ALA A 63 -4.40 5.49 -21.95
C ALA A 63 -3.00 5.66 -22.59
N ALA A 64 -2.27 6.76 -22.34
CA ALA A 64 -0.90 6.97 -22.85
C ALA A 64 0.20 6.10 -22.17
N GLY A 65 -0.16 5.09 -21.39
CA GLY A 65 0.82 4.18 -20.75
C GLY A 65 1.52 4.69 -19.49
N LYS A 66 1.03 5.78 -18.87
CA LYS A 66 1.63 6.38 -17.65
C LYS A 66 1.83 5.37 -16.51
N THR A 67 0.78 4.63 -16.17
CA THR A 67 0.82 3.59 -15.13
C THR A 67 1.84 2.51 -15.47
N THR A 68 1.91 2.09 -16.74
CA THR A 68 2.88 1.10 -17.22
C THR A 68 4.31 1.60 -17.02
N TRP A 69 4.58 2.86 -17.36
CA TRP A 69 5.88 3.47 -17.14
C TRP A 69 6.23 3.55 -15.65
N ALA A 70 5.30 3.99 -14.79
CA ALA A 70 5.50 4.11 -13.35
C ALA A 70 5.86 2.76 -12.71
N ILE A 71 5.14 1.69 -13.08
CA ILE A 71 5.40 0.33 -12.61
C ILE A 71 6.77 -0.15 -13.08
N LYS A 72 7.11 0.04 -14.36
CA LYS A 72 8.41 -0.36 -14.92
C LYS A 72 9.56 0.40 -14.25
N HIS A 73 9.40 1.70 -14.04
CA HIS A 73 10.41 2.53 -13.37
C HIS A 73 10.63 2.09 -11.92
N ALA A 74 9.55 1.80 -11.18
CA ALA A 74 9.65 1.29 -9.82
C ALA A 74 10.35 -0.07 -9.76
N ALA A 75 10.02 -0.98 -10.69
CA ALA A 75 10.63 -2.31 -10.80
C ALA A 75 12.12 -2.25 -11.20
N ALA A 76 12.50 -1.32 -12.07
CA ALA A 76 13.90 -1.08 -12.45
C ALA A 76 14.74 -0.45 -11.32
N ASN A 77 14.09 0.15 -10.32
CA ASN A 77 14.75 0.83 -9.19
C ASN A 77 14.31 0.24 -7.84
N PRO A 78 14.53 -1.07 -7.58
CA PRO A 78 14.01 -1.73 -6.39
C PRO A 78 14.56 -1.14 -5.08
N ALA A 79 15.79 -0.63 -5.09
CA ALA A 79 16.40 0.04 -3.94
C ALA A 79 15.66 1.33 -3.54
N LYS A 80 15.06 2.04 -4.50
CA LYS A 80 14.30 3.27 -4.26
C LYS A 80 12.96 2.99 -3.57
N LYS A 81 12.39 1.78 -3.72
CA LYS A 81 11.13 1.36 -3.09
C LYS A 81 10.02 2.42 -3.28
N TYR A 82 9.78 2.79 -4.53
CA TYR A 82 8.75 3.77 -4.89
C TYR A 82 7.36 3.33 -4.44
N ASN A 83 6.62 4.29 -3.88
CA ASN A 83 5.21 4.13 -3.55
C ASN A 83 4.39 4.80 -4.66
N ILE A 84 3.75 3.99 -5.50
CA ILE A 84 2.89 4.51 -6.57
C ILE A 84 1.54 4.87 -5.95
N LEU A 85 1.17 6.14 -6.05
CA LEU A 85 -0.09 6.69 -5.55
C LEU A 85 -0.96 7.07 -6.75
N GLY A 86 -2.11 6.42 -6.88
CA GLY A 86 -3.07 6.70 -7.95
C GLY A 86 -4.44 6.16 -7.59
N THR A 87 -5.50 6.80 -8.09
CA THR A 87 -6.88 6.37 -7.83
C THR A 87 -7.12 4.95 -8.33
N ASN A 88 -6.55 4.56 -9.47
CA ASN A 88 -6.63 3.20 -10.01
C ASN A 88 -6.07 2.15 -9.04
N ALA A 89 -4.90 2.41 -8.45
CA ALA A 89 -4.29 1.50 -7.48
C ALA A 89 -5.16 1.31 -6.23
N ILE A 90 -5.84 2.38 -5.78
CA ILE A 90 -6.78 2.33 -4.65
C ILE A 90 -8.04 1.56 -5.02
N MET A 91 -8.63 1.86 -6.18
CA MET A 91 -9.84 1.18 -6.68
C MET A 91 -9.61 -0.32 -6.84
N ASP A 92 -8.40 -0.74 -7.20
CA ASP A 92 -8.05 -2.16 -7.28
C ASP A 92 -8.01 -2.85 -5.93
N LYS A 93 -7.61 -2.13 -4.87
CA LYS A 93 -7.64 -2.63 -3.49
C LYS A 93 -9.04 -2.64 -2.87
N MET A 94 -9.97 -1.84 -3.40
CA MET A 94 -11.38 -1.83 -2.99
C MET A 94 -12.20 -2.95 -3.63
N ARG A 95 -11.62 -3.74 -4.55
CA ARG A 95 -12.31 -4.88 -5.17
C ARG A 95 -12.57 -5.97 -4.14
N VAL A 96 -13.80 -6.50 -4.13
CA VAL A 96 -14.14 -7.71 -3.38
C VAL A 96 -13.93 -8.91 -4.29
N MET A 97 -13.08 -9.85 -3.88
CA MET A 97 -12.80 -11.08 -4.64
C MET A 97 -14.10 -11.89 -4.83
N GLY A 98 -14.33 -12.40 -6.04
CA GLY A 98 -15.50 -13.25 -6.36
C GLY A 98 -16.76 -12.50 -6.80
N LEU A 99 -16.85 -11.18 -6.63
CA LEU A 99 -17.95 -10.37 -7.19
C LEU A 99 -17.58 -9.83 -8.56
N ARG A 100 -18.25 -10.33 -9.62
CA ARG A 100 -18.11 -9.77 -10.97
C ARG A 100 -18.61 -8.32 -10.97
N ARG A 101 -17.84 -7.42 -11.60
CA ARG A 101 -18.25 -6.02 -11.88
C ARG A 101 -19.33 -5.95 -12.98
N GLN A 102 -20.36 -6.80 -12.93
CA GLN A 102 -21.43 -6.81 -13.91
C GLN A 102 -22.63 -6.01 -13.38
N ARG A 103 -23.03 -5.00 -14.17
CA ARG A 103 -24.34 -4.33 -14.20
C ARG A 103 -24.87 -3.58 -12.96
N ASN A 104 -24.17 -3.52 -11.83
CA ASN A 104 -24.66 -2.81 -10.63
C ASN A 104 -24.27 -1.30 -10.54
N TYR A 105 -23.78 -0.68 -11.61
CA TYR A 105 -22.95 0.54 -11.51
C TYR A 105 -23.36 1.74 -12.37
N ALA A 106 -24.64 1.86 -12.75
CA ALA A 106 -25.19 3.17 -13.10
C ALA A 106 -25.54 3.90 -11.80
N GLY A 107 -24.56 4.53 -11.14
CA GLY A 107 -24.78 5.37 -9.94
C GLY A 107 -23.83 5.14 -8.76
N ARG A 108 -23.22 3.95 -8.62
CA ARG A 108 -22.19 3.71 -7.58
C ARG A 108 -20.76 4.00 -8.04
N TRP A 109 -20.54 4.22 -9.34
CA TRP A 109 -19.23 4.53 -9.92
C TRP A 109 -18.70 5.84 -9.36
N ASP A 110 -19.55 6.85 -9.33
CA ASP A 110 -19.22 8.19 -8.82
C ASP A 110 -18.86 8.13 -7.34
N VAL A 111 -19.63 7.38 -6.54
CA VAL A 111 -19.32 7.15 -5.13
C VAL A 111 -17.96 6.47 -4.96
N LEU A 112 -17.65 5.46 -5.79
CA LEU A 112 -16.40 4.72 -5.69
C LEU A 112 -15.19 5.58 -6.12
N ILE A 113 -15.33 6.37 -7.20
CA ILE A 113 -14.33 7.36 -7.59
C ILE A 113 -14.12 8.40 -6.49
N GLN A 114 -15.20 8.91 -5.90
CA GLN A 114 -15.15 9.91 -4.85
C GLN A 114 -14.41 9.35 -3.62
N GLN A 115 -14.73 8.13 -3.20
CA GLN A 115 -14.05 7.43 -2.10
C GLN A 115 -12.56 7.19 -2.42
N ALA A 116 -12.24 6.69 -3.62
CA ALA A 116 -10.85 6.49 -4.03
C ALA A 116 -10.05 7.81 -4.06
N THR A 117 -10.68 8.90 -4.49
CA THR A 117 -10.08 10.25 -4.49
C THR A 117 -9.84 10.75 -3.07
N GLN A 118 -10.80 10.57 -2.15
CA GLN A 118 -10.63 10.92 -0.73
C GLN A 118 -9.48 10.11 -0.09
N CYS A 119 -9.42 8.80 -0.36
CA CYS A 119 -8.32 7.96 0.07
C CYS A 119 -6.97 8.46 -0.48
N LEU A 120 -6.91 8.82 -1.77
CA LEU A 120 -5.70 9.34 -2.40
C LEU A 120 -5.24 10.63 -1.73
N ASN A 121 -6.14 11.59 -1.51
CA ASN A 121 -5.83 12.85 -0.83
C ASN A 121 -5.27 12.60 0.58
N ARG A 122 -5.85 11.64 1.31
CA ARG A 122 -5.33 11.24 2.62
C ARG A 122 -3.94 10.62 2.52
N LEU A 123 -3.69 9.77 1.53
CA LEU A 123 -2.37 9.19 1.27
C LEU A 123 -1.34 10.26 0.91
N ILE A 124 -1.70 11.28 0.12
CA ILE A 124 -0.83 12.40 -0.22
C ILE A 124 -0.45 13.21 1.04
N GLN A 125 -1.41 13.50 1.92
CA GLN A 125 -1.12 14.17 3.19
C GLN A 125 -0.15 13.37 4.08
N ILE A 126 -0.29 12.04 4.10
CA ILE A 126 0.63 11.15 4.81
C ILE A 126 2.01 11.16 4.12
N ALA A 127 2.04 11.07 2.79
CA ALA A 127 3.26 11.07 2.00
C ALA A 127 4.09 12.35 2.23
N ALA A 128 3.43 13.50 2.34
CA ALA A 128 4.09 14.77 2.62
C ALA A 128 4.87 14.79 3.96
N ARG A 129 4.49 13.93 4.91
CA ARG A 129 5.08 13.82 6.26
C ARG A 129 6.06 12.66 6.41
N LYS A 130 6.15 11.76 5.42
CA LYS A 130 6.99 10.56 5.47
C LYS A 130 8.18 10.70 4.53
N LYS A 131 9.35 10.25 4.97
CA LYS A 131 10.57 10.20 4.14
C LYS A 131 10.53 8.93 3.29
N ARG A 132 9.95 8.99 2.09
CA ARG A 132 9.84 7.88 1.13
C ARG A 132 9.83 8.44 -0.30
N ASN A 133 10.11 7.57 -1.26
CA ASN A 133 10.01 7.89 -2.67
C ASN A 133 8.59 7.59 -3.17
N TYR A 134 8.04 8.49 -3.99
CA TYR A 134 6.65 8.44 -4.45
C TYR A 134 6.56 8.66 -5.96
N ILE A 135 5.61 7.98 -6.59
CA ILE A 135 5.19 8.27 -7.97
C ILE A 135 3.70 8.60 -7.91
N LEU A 136 3.32 9.82 -8.27
CA LEU A 136 1.93 10.24 -8.39
C LEU A 136 1.43 9.89 -9.80
N ASP A 137 0.65 8.82 -9.90
CA ASP A 137 0.05 8.34 -11.15
C ASP A 137 -1.43 8.71 -11.19
N GLN A 138 -1.70 9.99 -11.39
CA GLN A 138 -3.04 10.53 -11.55
C GLN A 138 -3.22 11.06 -12.98
N THR A 139 -4.43 10.93 -13.52
CA THR A 139 -4.85 11.66 -14.72
C THR A 139 -5.01 13.13 -14.36
N ASN A 140 -3.93 13.89 -14.47
CA ASN A 140 -3.90 15.35 -14.27
C ASN A 140 -4.54 16.10 -15.46
N VAL A 141 -5.75 15.71 -15.87
CA VAL A 141 -6.42 16.22 -17.08
C VAL A 141 -7.60 17.14 -16.78
N TYR A 142 -7.68 17.67 -15.57
CA TYR A 142 -8.68 18.69 -15.22
C TYR A 142 -7.99 20.06 -15.17
N GLY A 143 -8.13 20.80 -16.27
CA GLY A 143 -8.18 22.26 -16.24
C GLY A 143 -9.62 22.70 -16.05
#